data_AF-A0A0G0H793-F1
#
_entry.id   AF-A0A0G0H793-F1
#
_cell.length_a   1.000
_cell.length_b   1.000
_cell.length_c   1.000
_cell.angle_alpha   90.00
_cell.angle_beta   90.00
_cell.angle_gamma   90.00
#
_symmetry.space_group_name_H-M   'P 1'
#
loop_
_entity.id
_entity.type
_entity.pdbx_description
1 polymer ?
#
loop_
_entity_poly.entity_id
_entity_poly.type
_entity_poly.pdbx_seq_one_letter_code
_entity_poly.pdbx_strand_id
1 'polypeptide(L)' 'MNMERKKSNVTSLENQILDQIQAFHLVTKQLSKDIEQYKKMGGDPKALEESLNELQREFEQLSKRLDELDSEKN' A
#
# COMPACT_ATOMS: atom_id res chain seq x y z
N MET A 1 -31.05 12.88 3.56
CA MET A 1 -30.72 11.44 3.52
C MET A 1 -29.55 11.04 2.60
N ASN A 2 -29.18 11.79 1.54
CA ASN A 2 -28.08 11.38 0.64
C ASN A 2 -26.67 11.76 1.12
N MET A 3 -26.49 12.87 1.85
CA MET A 3 -25.16 13.32 2.30
C MET A 3 -24.57 12.45 3.42
N GLU A 4 -25.39 11.97 4.35
CA GLU A 4 -24.92 11.13 5.46
C GLU A 4 -24.45 9.75 5.00
N ARG A 5 -25.13 9.15 4.02
CA ARG A 5 -24.68 7.89 3.38
C ARG A 5 -23.37 8.08 2.62
N LYS A 6 -23.22 9.20 1.89
CA LYS A 6 -21.98 9.50 1.16
C LYS A 6 -20.80 9.64 2.12
N LYS A 7 -20.94 10.39 3.22
CA LYS A 7 -19.89 10.55 4.24
C LYS A 7 -19.52 9.23 4.93
N SER A 8 -20.51 8.39 5.24
CA SER A 8 -20.27 7.07 5.83
C SER A 8 -19.49 6.14 4.88
N ASN A 9 -19.81 6.17 3.58
CA ASN A 9 -19.13 5.35 2.58
C ASN A 9 -17.68 5.80 2.36
N VAL A 10 -17.42 7.11 2.31
CA VAL A 10 -16.06 7.66 2.19
C VAL A 10 -15.21 7.25 3.40
N THR A 11 -15.76 7.37 4.61
CA THR A 11 -15.06 6.98 5.85
C THR A 11 -14.72 5.49 5.87
N SER A 12 -15.61 4.63 5.36
CA SER A 12 -15.34 3.20 5.25
C SER A 12 -14.22 2.89 4.25
N LEU A 13 -14.18 3.59 3.12
CA LEU A 13 -13.16 3.39 2.08
C LEU A 13 -11.78 3.87 2.55
N GLU A 14 -11.71 5.00 3.25
CA GLU A 14 -10.45 5.50 3.84
C GLU A 14 -9.84 4.50 4.81
N ASN A 15 -10.66 3.95 5.72
CA ASN A 15 -10.18 2.95 6.68
C ASN A 15 -9.65 1.69 5.97
N GLN A 16 -10.33 1.23 4.92
CA GLN A 16 -9.85 0.09 4.12
C GLN A 16 -8.52 0.38 3.42
N ILE A 17 -8.35 1.58 2.87
CA ILE A 17 -7.09 2.00 2.23
C ILE A 17 -5.97 2.12 3.27
N LEU A 18 -6.25 2.65 4.46
CA LEU A 18 -5.30 2.73 5.56
C LEU A 18 -4.85 1.35 6.04
N ASP A 19 -5.77 0.41 6.21
CA ASP A 19 -5.45 -0.98 6.56
C ASP A 19 -4.58 -1.64 5.49
N GLN A 20 -4.88 -1.41 4.21
CA GLN A 20 -4.05 -1.89 3.11
C GLN A 20 -2.65 -1.28 3.16
N ILE A 21 -2.53 0.04 3.32
CA ILE A 21 -1.25 0.74 3.46
C ILE A 21 -0.41 0.15 4.60
N GLN A 22 -1.02 -0.13 5.75
CA GLN A 22 -0.31 -0.75 6.88
C GLN A 22 0.17 -2.16 6.53
N ALA A 23 -0.66 -2.96 5.86
CA ALA A 23 -0.28 -4.29 5.39
C ALA A 23 0.89 -4.22 4.38
N PHE A 24 0.84 -3.29 3.42
CA PHE A 24 1.92 -3.04 2.47
C PHE A 24 3.24 -2.70 3.18
N HIS A 25 3.20 -1.86 4.21
CA HIS A 25 4.41 -1.51 4.97
C HIS A 25 5.05 -2.72 5.65
N LEU A 26 4.24 -3.63 6.21
CA LEU A 26 4.74 -4.86 6.82
C LEU A 26 5.35 -5.80 5.78
N VAL A 27 4.67 -6.01 4.65
CA VAL A 27 5.14 -6.91 3.57
C VAL A 27 6.42 -6.39 2.95
N THR A 28 6.48 -5.10 2.58
CA THR A 28 7.68 -4.49 1.98
C THR A 28 8.89 -4.58 2.91
N LYS A 29 8.71 -4.33 4.22
CA LYS A 29 9.77 -4.47 5.22
C LYS A 29 10.27 -5.91 5.33
N GLN A 30 9.39 -6.90 5.27
CA GLN A 30 9.78 -8.31 5.29
C GLN A 30 10.52 -8.69 4.01
N LEU A 31 9.99 -8.31 2.84
CA LEU A 31 10.60 -8.59 1.54
C LEU A 31 11.99 -7.97 1.41
N SER A 32 12.21 -6.76 1.92
CA SER A 32 13.56 -6.15 1.96
C SER A 32 14.54 -6.99 2.78
N LYS A 33 14.13 -7.56 3.91
CA LYS A 33 14.98 -8.46 4.71
C LYS A 33 15.28 -9.75 3.94
N ASP A 34 14.28 -10.31 3.27
CA ASP A 34 14.43 -11.55 2.50
C ASP A 34 15.39 -11.33 1.32
N ILE A 35 15.31 -10.18 0.63
CA ILE A 35 16.28 -9.77 -0.40
C ILE A 35 17.70 -9.71 0.16
N GLU A 36 17.90 -9.07 1.32
CA GLU A 36 19.22 -8.99 1.94
C GLU A 36 19.77 -10.37 2.33
N GLN A 37 18.92 -11.24 2.87
CA GLN A 37 19.33 -12.61 3.23
C GLN A 37 19.67 -13.42 1.98
N TYR A 38 18.87 -13.30 0.93
CA TYR A 38 19.10 -14.02 -0.32
C TYR A 38 20.40 -13.57 -1.00
N LYS A 39 20.69 -12.26 -1.02
CA LYS A 39 21.99 -11.72 -1.44
C LYS A 39 23.15 -12.31 -0.64
N LYS A 40 23.02 -12.40 0.69
CA LYS A 40 24.05 -12.99 1.57
C LYS A 40 24.30 -14.47 1.30
N MET A 41 23.29 -15.20 0.87
CA MET A 41 23.41 -16.61 0.46
C MET A 41 23.97 -16.79 -0.96
N GLY A 42 24.29 -15.69 -1.66
CA GLY A 42 24.81 -15.72 -3.02
C GLY A 42 23.75 -15.88 -4.11
N GLY A 43 22.47 -15.69 -3.79
CA GLY A 43 21.38 -15.72 -4.76
C GLY A 43 21.24 -14.42 -5.55
N ASP A 44 20.64 -14.49 -6.74
CA ASP A 44 20.28 -13.33 -7.57
C ASP A 44 18.89 -12.78 -7.19
N PRO A 45 18.81 -11.66 -6.47
CA PRO A 45 17.57 -11.14 -5.89
C PRO A 45 16.66 -10.43 -6.90
N LYS A 46 17.02 -10.38 -8.19
CA LYS A 46 16.34 -9.54 -9.18
C LYS A 46 14.81 -9.71 -9.18
N ALA A 47 14.32 -10.94 -9.14
CA ALA A 47 12.88 -11.20 -9.11
C ALA A 47 12.20 -10.65 -7.84
N LEU A 48 12.87 -10.74 -6.68
CA LEU A 48 12.36 -10.19 -5.42
C LEU A 48 12.38 -8.65 -5.43
N GLU A 49 13.40 -8.06 -6.05
CA GLU A 49 13.47 -6.60 -6.23
C GLU A 49 12.41 -6.10 -7.20
N GLU A 50 12.10 -6.84 -8.26
CA GLU A 50 10.98 -6.56 -9.17
C GLU A 50 9.63 -6.59 -8.41
N SER A 51 9.37 -7.63 -7.61
CA SER A 51 8.17 -7.70 -6.76
C SER A 51 8.11 -6.55 -5.74
N LEU A 52 9.24 -6.16 -5.14
CA LEU A 52 9.27 -5.02 -4.22
C LEU A 52 8.90 -3.71 -4.93
N ASN A 53 9.39 -3.50 -6.14
CA ASN A 53 9.07 -2.33 -6.95
C ASN A 53 7.59 -2.28 -7.35
N GLU A 54 6.99 -3.43 -7.68
CA GLU A 54 5.54 -3.51 -7.97
C GLU A 54 4.71 -3.14 -6.75
N LEU A 55 5.03 -3.69 -5.58
CA LEU A 55 4.37 -3.36 -4.32
C LEU A 55 4.49 -1.86 -3.97
N GLN A 56 5.64 -1.24 -4.25
CA GLN A 56 5.84 0.21 -4.06
C GLN A 56 4.93 1.04 -4.96
N ARG A 57 4.74 0.62 -6.22
CA ARG A 57 3.82 1.32 -7.16
C ARG A 57 2.37 1.21 -6.71
N GLU A 58 1.94 0.04 -6.23
CA GLU A 58 0.60 -0.14 -5.69
C GLU A 58 0.37 0.73 -4.45
N PHE A 59 1.37 0.82 -3.57
CA PHE A 59 1.33 1.73 -2.42
C PHE A 59 1.18 3.21 -2.83
N GLU A 60 1.91 3.67 -3.85
CA GLU A 60 1.76 5.03 -4.37
C GLU A 60 0.35 5.29 -4.93
N GLN A 61 -0.25 4.30 -5.60
CA GLN A 61 -1.62 4.40 -6.11
C GLN A 61 -2.65 4.50 -4.98
N LEU A 62 -2.51 3.68 -3.94
CA LEU A 62 -3.38 3.74 -2.76
C LEU A 62 -3.24 5.06 -2.01
N SER A 63 -2.03 5.60 -1.92
CA SER A 63 -1.78 6.91 -1.29
C SER A 63 -2.48 8.03 -2.05
N LYS A 64 -2.35 8.06 -3.40
CA LYS A 64 -3.09 9.01 -4.25
C LYS A 64 -4.60 8.86 -4.08
N ARG A 65 -5.09 7.63 -3.96
CA ARG A 65 -6.52 7.38 -3.75
C ARG A 65 -7.02 7.95 -2.42
N LEU A 66 -6.19 7.91 -1.38
CA LEU A 66 -6.49 8.54 -0.09
C LEU A 66 -6.60 10.06 -0.24
N ASP A 67 -5.65 10.69 -0.95
CA ASP A 67 -5.65 12.15 -1.21
C ASP A 67 -6.89 12.59 -2.02
N GLU A 68 -7.32 11.78 -2.99
CA GLU A 68 -8.55 12.00 -3.77
C GLU A 68 -9.80 11.94 -2.88
N LEU A 69 -9.88 10.95 -1.98
CA LEU A 69 -11.03 10.80 -1.06
C LEU A 69 -11.12 11.96 -0.06
N ASP A 70 -9.98 12.46 0.42
CA ASP A 70 -9.94 13.65 1.29
C ASP A 70 -10.39 14.92 0.53
N SER A 71 -10.02 15.02 -0.76
CA SER A 71 -10.47 16.10 -1.64
C SER A 71 -11.98 16.03 -1.94
N GLU A 72 -12.57 14.84 -2.02
CA GLU A 72 -14.02 14.64 -2.21
C GLU A 72 -14.88 14.95 -0.97
N LYS A 73 -14.24 15.07 0.21
CA LYS A 73 -14.87 15.37 1.49
C LYS A 73 -15.04 16.87 1.75
N ASN A 74 -14.18 17.69 1.14
CA ASN A 74 -14.17 19.15 1.22
C ASN A 74 -15.10 19.79 0.17
#